data_AF-A0A954RUE7-F1
#
_entry.id   AF-A0A954RUE7-F1
#
_cell.length_a   1.000
_cell.length_b   1.000
_cell.length_c   1.000
_cell.angle_alpha   90.00
_cell.angle_beta   90.00
_cell.angle_gamma   90.00
#
_symmetry.space_group_name_H-M   'P 1'
#
loop_
_entity.id
_entity.type
_entity.pdbx_description
1 polymer ?
#
loop_
_entity_poly.entity_id
_entity_poly.type
_entity_poly.pdbx_seq_one_letter_code
_entity_poly.pdbx_strand_id
1 'polypeptide(L)'
;MMPDRYYAMFAPQWLRSEPRLLSPLTRLELERFGDRCRDAQPTSRSVQSFLEHILPARVQSGNANVNLYELLQQHGFDAEMHEQIRSDLRAGRIGLAQNRLPANVQIEDVRGDDVTDVRTQDLAGSRSIGEAALERGEVGVITLAAGVGSRWTRGAGVVKALNPFCKFAGRHRNFIEVHLAKTRRVWRQFGQQIPHVVTTSYMTEQPLRDYFASSAEERKGADVYVSSGKSIGLRMIPMSRDLQFAWEELPQQVLDEQQEKVRSSLRAALIGWARQMGEGNDYTDNLPLQCMHPVGHWYEFPNMLRNGTLAEILERQPQLKYLLLHNIDTLGASLDPTLLGLHIAKNNCLSFEVIARRLEDRGGGLARVNGQVRILEGLAIPREEDEFGLSFYNSMSTW
;
A
#
# COMPACT_ATOMS: atom_id res chain seq x y z
N MET A 1 22.49 -21.58 -22.56
CA MET A 1 21.65 -21.95 -21.39
C MET A 1 21.59 -20.77 -20.45
N MET A 2 20.47 -20.62 -19.77
CA MET A 2 20.24 -19.57 -18.78
C MET A 2 20.66 -20.04 -17.36
N PRO A 3 20.72 -19.14 -16.35
CA PRO A 3 21.02 -19.52 -14.97
C PRO A 3 19.93 -20.39 -14.33
N ASP A 4 20.26 -21.15 -13.27
CA ASP A 4 19.29 -22.07 -12.61
C ASP A 4 18.02 -21.37 -12.10
N ARG A 5 18.15 -20.14 -11.61
CA ARG A 5 17.01 -19.31 -11.17
C ARG A 5 16.03 -18.99 -12.30
N TYR A 6 16.49 -18.92 -13.54
CA TYR A 6 15.62 -18.72 -14.70
C TYR A 6 14.72 -19.96 -14.88
N TYR A 7 15.29 -21.16 -14.88
CA TYR A 7 14.50 -22.38 -15.05
C TYR A 7 13.57 -22.64 -13.84
N ALA A 8 13.98 -22.34 -12.61
CA ALA A 8 13.12 -22.44 -11.43
C ALA A 8 11.83 -21.59 -11.54
N MET A 9 11.89 -20.48 -12.27
CA MET A 9 10.77 -19.56 -12.43
C MET A 9 9.86 -19.92 -13.61
N PHE A 10 10.45 -20.30 -14.74
CA PHE A 10 9.71 -20.44 -16.00
C PHE A 10 9.32 -21.88 -16.35
N ALA A 11 10.13 -22.87 -15.99
CA ALA A 11 9.87 -24.25 -16.36
C ALA A 11 8.60 -24.85 -15.70
N PRO A 12 8.17 -24.47 -14.47
CA PRO A 12 6.87 -24.93 -13.95
C PRO A 12 5.70 -24.54 -14.86
N GLN A 13 5.73 -23.34 -15.44
CA GLN A 13 4.69 -22.89 -16.37
C GLN A 13 4.76 -23.65 -17.70
N TRP A 14 5.96 -23.87 -18.23
CA TRP A 14 6.13 -24.62 -19.48
C TRP A 14 5.72 -26.09 -19.34
N LEU A 15 5.99 -26.72 -18.20
CA LEU A 15 5.60 -28.10 -17.90
C LEU A 15 4.09 -28.29 -17.70
N ARG A 16 3.39 -27.25 -17.26
CA ARG A 16 1.91 -27.26 -17.15
C ARG A 16 1.20 -26.95 -18.47
N SER A 17 1.95 -26.56 -19.50
CA SER A 17 1.41 -26.22 -20.82
C SER A 17 1.47 -27.44 -21.74
N GLU A 18 0.51 -27.57 -22.66
CA GLU A 18 0.57 -28.66 -23.65
C GLU A 18 1.82 -28.50 -24.54
N PRO A 19 2.62 -29.56 -24.76
CA PRO A 19 3.89 -29.45 -25.50
C PRO A 19 3.75 -28.81 -26.88
N ARG A 20 2.62 -29.06 -27.56
CA ARG A 20 2.29 -28.51 -28.88
C ARG A 20 2.13 -26.98 -28.90
N LEU A 21 1.82 -26.35 -27.77
CA LEU A 21 1.64 -24.91 -27.63
C LEU A 21 2.95 -24.17 -27.31
N LEU A 22 4.02 -24.90 -26.97
CA LEU A 22 5.32 -24.32 -26.70
C LEU A 22 6.05 -23.93 -27.99
N SER A 23 6.75 -22.79 -27.96
CA SER A 23 7.60 -22.35 -29.08
C SER A 23 8.75 -23.34 -29.32
N PRO A 24 9.29 -23.43 -30.54
CA PRO A 24 10.45 -24.30 -30.84
C PRO A 24 11.66 -24.03 -29.95
N LEU A 25 11.92 -22.75 -29.63
CA LEU A 25 13.02 -22.34 -28.75
C LEU A 25 12.78 -22.79 -27.30
N THR A 26 11.54 -22.68 -26.81
CA THR A 26 11.18 -23.13 -25.46
C THR A 26 11.29 -24.64 -25.31
N ARG A 27 10.93 -25.41 -26.35
CA ARG A 27 11.11 -26.88 -26.35
C ARG A 27 12.58 -27.27 -26.29
N LEU A 28 13.42 -26.64 -27.12
CA LEU A 28 14.85 -26.89 -27.13
C LEU A 28 15.51 -26.55 -25.78
N GLU A 29 15.05 -25.48 -25.13
CA GLU A 29 15.50 -25.11 -23.78
C GLU A 29 15.06 -26.14 -22.71
N LEU A 30 13.84 -26.68 -22.80
CA LEU A 30 13.36 -27.75 -21.92
C LEU A 30 14.10 -29.07 -22.13
N GLU A 31 14.40 -29.43 -23.37
CA GLU A 31 15.17 -30.64 -23.70
C GLU A 31 16.57 -30.58 -23.09
N ARG A 32 17.29 -29.47 -23.32
CA ARG A 32 18.63 -29.23 -22.75
C ARG A 32 18.62 -29.20 -21.22
N PHE A 33 17.61 -28.59 -20.63
CA PHE A 33 17.44 -28.59 -19.19
C PHE A 33 17.18 -30.00 -18.65
N GLY A 34 16.35 -30.78 -19.34
CA GLY A 34 16.05 -32.18 -19.02
C GLY A 34 17.27 -33.09 -19.10
N ASP A 35 18.12 -32.93 -20.13
CA ASP A 35 19.40 -33.65 -20.25
C ASP A 35 20.31 -33.36 -19.05
N ARG A 36 20.42 -32.08 -18.67
CA ARG A 36 21.22 -31.67 -17.51
C ARG A 36 20.69 -32.24 -16.19
N CYS A 37 19.38 -32.36 -16.04
CA CYS A 37 18.78 -33.00 -14.87
C CYS A 37 19.04 -34.52 -14.84
N ARG A 38 19.14 -35.18 -16.00
CA ARG A 38 19.50 -36.61 -16.10
C ARG A 38 20.97 -36.87 -15.82
N ASP A 39 21.84 -35.96 -16.23
CA ASP A 39 23.29 -36.08 -16.06
C ASP A 39 23.79 -35.63 -14.67
N ALA A 40 22.97 -34.88 -13.92
CA ALA A 40 23.32 -34.44 -12.58
C ALA A 40 23.18 -35.58 -11.56
N GLN A 41 24.18 -35.77 -10.69
CA GLN A 41 24.03 -36.61 -9.50
C GLN A 41 22.82 -36.14 -8.67
N PRO A 42 22.04 -37.06 -8.05
CA PRO A 42 20.76 -36.77 -7.39
C PRO A 42 20.83 -35.80 -6.20
N THR A 43 22.02 -35.27 -5.87
CA THR A 43 22.30 -34.34 -4.77
C THR A 43 22.63 -32.91 -5.23
N SER A 44 22.50 -32.59 -6.53
CA SER A 44 22.72 -31.20 -6.97
C SER A 44 21.57 -30.30 -6.47
N ARG A 45 21.92 -29.24 -5.71
CA ARG A 45 20.96 -28.26 -5.14
C ARG A 45 19.99 -27.68 -6.18
N SER A 46 20.41 -27.58 -7.44
CA SER A 46 19.63 -27.03 -8.54
C SER A 46 18.49 -27.96 -8.98
N VAL A 47 18.71 -29.27 -9.03
CA VAL A 47 17.66 -30.26 -9.33
C VAL A 47 16.69 -30.42 -8.16
N GLN A 48 17.19 -30.37 -6.93
CA GLN A 48 16.36 -30.49 -5.72
C GLN A 48 15.41 -29.27 -5.57
N SER A 49 15.94 -28.06 -5.70
CA SER A 49 15.13 -26.83 -5.69
C SER A 49 14.08 -26.82 -6.81
N PHE A 50 14.44 -27.33 -8.00
CA PHE A 50 13.50 -27.45 -9.12
C PHE A 50 12.37 -28.45 -8.85
N LEU A 51 12.68 -29.64 -8.32
CA LEU A 51 11.69 -30.65 -7.97
C LEU A 51 10.71 -30.16 -6.89
N GLU A 52 11.20 -29.40 -5.91
CA GLU A 52 10.36 -28.77 -4.87
C GLU A 52 9.36 -27.75 -5.42
N HIS A 53 9.64 -27.13 -6.58
CA HIS A 53 8.74 -26.16 -7.21
C HIS A 53 7.72 -26.80 -8.18
N ILE A 54 7.96 -28.05 -8.61
CA ILE A 54 7.09 -28.78 -9.57
C ILE A 54 6.25 -29.84 -8.90
N LEU A 55 6.84 -30.59 -7.98
CA LEU A 55 6.13 -31.59 -7.22
C LEU A 55 5.40 -30.91 -6.06
N PRO A 56 4.13 -31.24 -5.81
CA PRO A 56 3.44 -30.74 -4.63
C PRO A 56 4.23 -31.16 -3.38
N ALA A 57 4.72 -30.18 -2.64
CA ALA A 57 5.26 -30.43 -1.31
C ALA A 57 4.18 -31.12 -0.47
N ARG A 58 4.59 -32.05 0.41
CA ARG A 58 3.69 -32.56 1.45
C ARG A 58 3.22 -31.36 2.26
N VAL A 59 2.01 -30.88 2.00
CA VAL A 59 1.33 -29.94 2.90
C VAL A 59 1.15 -30.73 4.19
N GLN A 60 2.02 -30.48 5.18
CA GLN A 60 1.72 -30.86 6.54
C GLN A 60 0.54 -30.00 6.96
N SER A 61 -0.68 -30.46 6.67
CA SER A 61 -1.93 -29.75 6.94
C SER A 61 -2.12 -29.45 8.44
N GLY A 62 -1.31 -30.06 9.31
CA GLY A 62 -1.26 -29.75 10.74
C GLY A 62 -0.42 -28.52 11.12
N ASN A 63 0.62 -28.14 10.35
CA ASN A 63 1.55 -27.07 10.73
C ASN A 63 1.32 -25.73 10.01
N ALA A 64 0.71 -25.75 8.81
CA ALA A 64 0.48 -24.52 8.04
C ALA A 64 -0.54 -23.58 8.69
N ASN A 65 -1.62 -24.13 9.26
CA ASN A 65 -2.63 -23.35 9.98
C ASN A 65 -2.07 -22.76 11.28
N VAL A 66 -1.26 -23.54 12.02
CA VAL A 66 -0.59 -23.05 13.24
C VAL A 66 0.31 -21.85 12.91
N ASN A 67 1.07 -21.91 11.81
CA ASN A 67 1.91 -20.80 11.35
C ASN A 67 1.10 -19.55 10.95
N LEU A 68 -0.06 -19.70 10.29
CA LEU A 68 -0.90 -18.55 9.93
C LEU A 68 -1.43 -17.81 11.16
N TYR A 69 -1.98 -18.51 12.15
CA TYR A 69 -2.51 -17.85 13.35
C TYR A 69 -1.40 -17.21 14.21
N GLU A 70 -0.22 -17.83 14.27
CA GLU A 70 0.96 -17.21 14.90
C GLU A 70 1.36 -15.91 14.19
N LEU A 71 1.40 -15.89 12.85
CA LEU A 71 1.70 -14.69 12.07
C LEU A 71 0.63 -13.61 12.26
N LEU A 72 -0.65 -13.99 12.25
CA LEU A 72 -1.76 -13.07 12.53
C LEU A 72 -1.60 -12.42 13.92
N GLN A 73 -1.31 -13.21 14.95
CA GLN A 73 -1.08 -12.71 16.30
C GLN A 73 0.15 -11.78 16.36
N GLN A 74 1.26 -12.17 15.74
CA GLN A 74 2.51 -11.39 15.70
C GLN A 74 2.30 -9.99 15.07
N HIS A 75 1.46 -9.91 14.05
CA HIS A 75 1.16 -8.69 13.29
C HIS A 75 -0.09 -7.93 13.77
N GLY A 76 -0.68 -8.34 14.90
CA GLY A 76 -1.75 -7.60 15.56
C GLY A 76 -3.13 -7.78 14.93
N PHE A 77 -3.46 -9.00 14.51
CA PHE A 77 -4.78 -9.38 14.06
C PHE A 77 -5.82 -9.17 15.16
N ASP A 78 -6.94 -8.57 14.78
CA ASP A 78 -8.08 -8.32 15.65
C ASP A 78 -9.22 -9.28 15.26
N ALA A 79 -9.37 -10.36 16.03
CA ALA A 79 -10.35 -11.40 15.75
C ALA A 79 -11.79 -10.91 15.94
N GLU A 80 -12.03 -9.99 16.87
CA GLU A 80 -13.37 -9.43 17.13
C GLU A 80 -13.80 -8.53 15.97
N MET A 81 -12.91 -7.62 15.54
CA MET A 81 -13.17 -6.78 14.37
C MET A 81 -13.35 -7.64 13.12
N HIS A 82 -12.53 -8.68 12.93
CA HIS A 82 -12.66 -9.58 11.78
C HIS A 82 -14.00 -10.32 11.75
N GLU A 83 -14.47 -10.84 12.88
CA GLU A 83 -15.79 -11.48 12.97
C GLU A 83 -16.93 -10.49 12.74
N GLN A 84 -16.80 -9.26 13.25
CA GLN A 84 -17.79 -8.21 13.02
C GLN A 84 -17.90 -7.88 11.53
N ILE A 85 -16.77 -7.68 10.84
CA ILE A 85 -16.73 -7.46 9.39
C ILE A 85 -17.34 -8.66 8.66
N ARG A 86 -17.03 -9.90 9.07
CA ARG A 86 -17.60 -11.11 8.46
C ARG A 86 -19.12 -11.15 8.61
N SER A 87 -19.63 -10.87 9.80
CA SER A 87 -21.06 -10.82 10.09
C SER A 87 -21.76 -9.74 9.25
N ASP A 88 -21.18 -8.55 9.17
CA ASP A 88 -21.70 -7.43 8.38
C ASP A 88 -21.69 -7.73 6.89
N LEU A 89 -20.61 -8.35 6.39
CA LEU A 89 -20.55 -8.86 5.02
C LEU A 89 -21.65 -9.89 4.80
N ARG A 90 -21.76 -10.95 5.59
CA ARG A 90 -22.79 -11.98 5.35
C ARG A 90 -24.21 -11.43 5.37
N ALA A 91 -24.50 -10.53 6.30
CA ALA A 91 -25.79 -9.86 6.41
C ALA A 91 -26.06 -8.81 5.31
N GLY A 92 -25.06 -8.47 4.48
CA GLY A 92 -25.20 -7.45 3.43
C GLY A 92 -25.29 -6.03 3.97
N ARG A 93 -24.81 -5.79 5.19
CA ARG A 93 -24.69 -4.43 5.77
C ARG A 93 -23.53 -3.66 5.18
N ILE A 94 -22.47 -4.37 4.80
CA ILE A 94 -21.33 -3.85 4.05
C ILE A 94 -21.09 -4.74 2.81
N GLY A 95 -20.47 -4.17 1.78
CA GLY A 95 -20.26 -4.81 0.47
C GLY A 95 -19.98 -3.75 -0.60
N LEU A 96 -19.59 -4.14 -1.81
CA LEU A 96 -19.18 -3.18 -2.85
C LEU A 96 -20.31 -2.22 -3.24
N ALA A 97 -21.53 -2.73 -3.37
CA ALA A 97 -22.70 -1.88 -3.61
C ALA A 97 -23.01 -0.96 -2.41
N GLN A 98 -22.81 -1.47 -1.20
CA GLN A 98 -23.24 -0.82 0.06
C GLN A 98 -22.22 0.21 0.55
N ASN A 99 -20.98 0.12 0.07
CA ASN A 99 -19.93 1.10 0.31
C ASN A 99 -20.10 2.35 -0.57
N ARG A 100 -21.03 2.35 -1.54
CA ARG A 100 -21.38 3.54 -2.33
C ARG A 100 -22.37 4.42 -1.56
N LEU A 101 -22.21 5.73 -1.73
CA LEU A 101 -23.21 6.68 -1.26
C LEU A 101 -24.54 6.44 -1.99
N PRO A 102 -25.68 6.63 -1.32
CA PRO A 102 -26.98 6.57 -1.97
C PRO A 102 -27.09 7.56 -3.15
N ALA A 103 -27.79 7.18 -4.22
CA ALA A 103 -27.93 8.00 -5.43
C ALA A 103 -28.64 9.35 -5.21
N ASN A 104 -29.37 9.51 -4.10
CA ASN A 104 -30.03 10.77 -3.73
C ASN A 104 -29.11 11.74 -2.96
N VAL A 105 -27.86 11.36 -2.68
CA VAL A 105 -26.89 12.24 -2.03
C VAL A 105 -26.48 13.35 -3.00
N GLN A 106 -26.45 14.58 -2.49
CA GLN A 106 -25.92 15.72 -3.22
C GLN A 106 -24.41 15.77 -3.06
N ILE A 107 -23.72 15.72 -4.20
CA ILE A 107 -22.26 15.87 -4.30
C ILE A 107 -22.02 17.15 -5.08
N GLU A 108 -21.36 18.10 -4.42
CA GLU A 108 -21.01 19.40 -4.98
C GLU A 108 -19.51 19.62 -4.81
N ASP A 109 -18.93 20.46 -5.67
CA ASP A 109 -17.57 20.95 -5.44
C ASP A 109 -17.50 21.78 -4.15
N VAL A 110 -16.30 21.90 -3.60
CA VAL A 110 -16.06 22.76 -2.45
C VAL A 110 -16.19 24.24 -2.81
N ARG A 111 -16.57 25.04 -1.82
CA ARG A 111 -16.66 26.50 -1.92
C ARG A 111 -15.32 27.14 -1.55
N GLY A 112 -15.16 28.41 -1.93
CA GLY A 112 -13.91 29.15 -1.67
C GLY A 112 -13.57 29.34 -0.20
N ASP A 113 -14.54 29.20 0.71
CA ASP A 113 -14.35 29.25 2.17
C ASP A 113 -14.02 27.87 2.79
N ASP A 114 -14.24 26.78 2.06
CA ASP A 114 -13.88 25.43 2.50
C ASP A 114 -12.38 25.12 2.33
N VAL A 115 -11.69 25.87 1.46
CA VAL A 115 -10.27 25.68 1.14
C VAL A 115 -9.49 26.98 1.28
N THR A 116 -8.25 26.88 1.74
CA THR A 116 -7.32 28.03 1.80
C THR A 116 -6.35 27.93 0.62
N ASP A 117 -6.46 28.82 -0.37
CA ASP A 117 -5.51 28.86 -1.49
C ASP A 117 -4.21 29.57 -1.09
N VAL A 118 -3.24 28.77 -0.67
CA VAL A 118 -1.92 29.21 -0.22
C VAL A 118 -1.08 29.92 -1.30
N ARG A 119 -1.49 29.87 -2.57
CA ARG A 119 -0.76 30.52 -3.69
C ARG A 119 -1.08 32.00 -3.81
N THR A 120 -2.22 32.43 -3.28
CA THR A 120 -2.76 33.78 -3.46
C THR A 120 -2.74 34.62 -2.18
N GLN A 121 -2.56 33.98 -1.02
CA GLN A 121 -2.60 34.62 0.27
C GLN A 121 -1.21 35.10 0.72
N ASP A 122 -1.17 36.23 1.43
CA ASP A 122 0.01 36.62 2.20
C ASP A 122 0.08 35.78 3.47
N LEU A 123 1.06 34.88 3.51
CA LEU A 123 1.29 33.94 4.60
C LEU A 123 2.60 34.22 5.35
N ALA A 124 3.14 35.44 5.26
CA ALA A 124 4.37 35.81 5.96
C ALA A 124 4.27 35.56 7.48
N GLY A 125 3.13 35.92 8.09
CA GLY A 125 2.87 35.66 9.51
C GLY A 125 2.82 34.16 9.84
N SER A 126 2.16 33.36 8.99
CA SER A 126 2.14 31.90 9.13
C SER A 126 3.54 31.33 9.05
N ARG A 127 4.35 31.77 8.08
CA ARG A 127 5.73 31.30 7.95
C ARG A 127 6.55 31.53 9.23
N SER A 128 6.48 32.73 9.83
CA SER A 128 7.18 33.01 11.10
C SER A 128 6.72 32.09 12.25
N ILE A 129 5.43 31.76 12.32
CA ILE A 129 4.90 30.82 13.34
C ILE A 129 5.50 29.43 13.14
N GLY A 130 5.55 28.93 11.90
CA GLY A 130 6.10 27.60 11.61
C GLY A 130 7.62 27.53 11.76
N GLU A 131 8.36 28.57 11.37
CA GLU A 131 9.81 28.67 11.63
C GLU A 131 10.08 28.60 13.15
N ALA A 132 9.33 29.34 13.95
CA ALA A 132 9.48 29.29 15.41
C ALA A 132 9.13 27.90 16.01
N ALA A 133 8.15 27.19 15.46
CA ALA A 133 7.83 25.83 15.89
C ALA A 133 8.93 24.81 15.53
N LEU A 134 9.56 24.96 14.35
CA LEU A 134 10.72 24.17 13.94
C LEU A 134 11.93 24.44 14.83
N GLU A 135 12.21 25.70 15.17
CA GLU A 135 13.31 26.11 16.06
C GLU A 135 13.12 25.59 17.50
N ARG A 136 11.87 25.44 17.95
CA ARG A 136 11.53 24.82 19.23
C ARG A 136 11.55 23.28 19.19
N GLY A 137 11.71 22.68 18.02
CA GLY A 137 11.69 21.22 17.87
C GLY A 137 10.31 20.62 18.13
N GLU A 138 9.23 21.30 17.75
CA GLU A 138 7.86 20.86 18.02
C GLU A 138 7.28 19.95 16.92
N VAL A 139 8.10 19.53 15.94
CA VAL A 139 7.61 18.96 14.67
C VAL A 139 8.29 17.64 14.34
N GLY A 140 7.51 16.66 13.87
CA GLY A 140 7.97 15.37 13.35
C GLY A 140 7.39 15.04 11.97
N VAL A 141 7.91 13.99 11.34
CA VAL A 141 7.46 13.51 10.02
C VAL A 141 7.07 12.03 10.12
N ILE A 142 5.98 11.66 9.46
CA ILE A 142 5.54 10.27 9.28
C ILE A 142 5.44 9.98 7.79
N THR A 143 6.29 9.09 7.30
CA THR A 143 6.28 8.60 5.93
C THR A 143 5.63 7.22 5.86
N LEU A 144 4.51 7.14 5.15
CA LEU A 144 3.76 5.90 4.94
C LEU A 144 4.46 4.98 3.93
N ALA A 145 5.08 3.90 4.41
CA ALA A 145 5.88 2.98 3.62
C ALA A 145 5.48 1.49 3.80
N ALA A 146 4.25 1.23 4.24
CA ALA A 146 3.70 -0.12 4.38
C ALA A 146 3.41 -0.82 3.04
N GLY A 147 3.30 -0.07 1.94
CA GLY A 147 2.89 -0.58 0.64
C GLY A 147 4.00 -1.27 -0.19
N VAL A 148 3.64 -2.34 -0.89
CA VAL A 148 4.48 -2.98 -1.92
C VAL A 148 4.21 -2.38 -3.29
N GLY A 149 5.27 -2.19 -4.09
CA GLY A 149 5.22 -1.50 -5.40
C GLY A 149 4.69 -2.37 -6.55
N SER A 150 3.74 -3.27 -6.31
CA SER A 150 3.38 -4.33 -7.28
C SER A 150 2.94 -3.82 -8.66
N ARG A 151 2.19 -2.71 -8.73
CA ARG A 151 1.81 -2.07 -10.00
C ARG A 151 3.01 -1.49 -10.75
N TRP A 152 3.93 -0.87 -10.01
CA TRP A 152 5.13 -0.21 -10.56
C TRP A 152 6.10 -1.21 -11.18
N THR A 153 6.22 -2.39 -10.57
CA THR A 153 7.16 -3.43 -10.97
C THR A 153 6.52 -4.57 -11.77
N ARG A 154 5.30 -4.36 -12.30
CA ARG A 154 4.54 -5.38 -13.06
C ARG A 154 4.45 -6.73 -12.33
N GLY A 155 4.24 -6.68 -11.01
CA GLY A 155 4.05 -7.85 -10.16
C GLY A 155 5.26 -8.26 -9.33
N ALA A 156 6.44 -7.66 -9.50
CA ALA A 156 7.57 -7.97 -8.61
C ALA A 156 7.29 -7.39 -7.20
N GLY A 157 7.24 -8.24 -6.17
CA GLY A 157 6.99 -7.84 -4.78
C GLY A 157 8.15 -7.06 -4.17
N VAL A 158 8.41 -5.85 -4.64
CA VAL A 158 9.45 -4.96 -4.10
C VAL A 158 8.86 -4.00 -3.08
N VAL A 159 9.69 -3.63 -2.10
CA VAL A 159 9.38 -2.52 -1.19
C VAL A 159 9.51 -1.22 -1.96
N LYS A 160 8.38 -0.55 -2.21
CA LYS A 160 8.31 0.67 -3.03
C LYS A 160 9.30 1.73 -2.54
N ALA A 161 9.38 1.89 -1.21
CA ALA A 161 10.24 2.84 -0.54
C ALA A 161 11.73 2.69 -0.87
N LEU A 162 12.19 1.45 -1.10
CA LEU A 162 13.58 1.11 -1.36
C LEU A 162 13.89 0.99 -2.86
N ASN A 163 12.88 1.05 -3.72
CA ASN A 163 13.08 0.92 -5.15
C ASN A 163 13.78 2.16 -5.73
N PRO A 164 14.96 2.01 -6.37
CA PRO A 164 15.60 3.12 -7.06
C PRO A 164 14.72 3.60 -8.23
N PHE A 165 14.47 4.90 -8.32
CA PHE A 165 13.51 5.43 -9.30
C PHE A 165 14.03 6.60 -10.13
N CYS A 166 14.96 7.41 -9.61
CA CYS A 166 15.51 8.55 -10.33
C CYS A 166 17.00 8.78 -10.01
N LYS A 167 17.76 9.24 -10.99
CA LYS A 167 19.20 9.51 -10.86
C LYS A 167 19.41 10.96 -10.41
N PHE A 168 19.83 11.14 -9.16
CA PHE A 168 20.25 12.45 -8.62
C PHE A 168 21.75 12.45 -8.41
N ALA A 169 22.43 13.48 -8.92
CA ALA A 169 23.88 13.65 -8.77
C ALA A 169 24.68 12.38 -9.10
N GLY A 170 24.35 11.71 -10.22
CA GLY A 170 25.09 10.53 -10.67
C GLY A 170 24.67 9.19 -10.05
N ARG A 171 23.86 9.16 -8.97
CA ARG A 171 23.41 7.94 -8.31
C ARG A 171 21.88 7.79 -8.38
N HIS A 172 21.40 6.59 -8.67
CA HIS A 172 19.97 6.29 -8.51
C HIS A 172 19.60 6.35 -7.03
N ARG A 173 18.60 7.16 -6.71
CA ARG A 173 18.03 7.27 -5.37
C ARG A 173 16.71 6.54 -5.28
N ASN A 174 16.43 6.01 -4.10
CA ASN A 174 15.11 5.52 -3.70
C ASN A 174 14.30 6.64 -3.03
N PHE A 175 13.04 6.35 -2.68
CA PHE A 175 12.12 7.34 -2.12
C PHE A 175 12.52 7.79 -0.71
N ILE A 176 13.00 6.86 0.13
CA ILE A 176 13.44 7.16 1.51
C ILE A 176 14.58 8.19 1.50
N GLU A 177 15.58 7.97 0.64
CA GLU A 177 16.74 8.87 0.54
C GLU A 177 16.33 10.31 0.23
N VAL A 178 15.30 10.48 -0.60
CA VAL A 178 14.78 11.81 -0.97
C VAL A 178 14.08 12.47 0.23
N HIS A 179 13.22 11.75 0.95
CA HIS A 179 12.52 12.30 2.11
C HIS A 179 13.45 12.57 3.30
N LEU A 180 14.43 11.71 3.54
CA LEU A 180 15.47 11.97 4.54
C LEU A 180 16.36 13.14 4.13
N ALA A 181 16.65 13.32 2.84
CA ALA A 181 17.38 14.50 2.37
C ALA A 181 16.63 15.81 2.66
N LYS A 182 15.29 15.84 2.51
CA LYS A 182 14.47 16.99 2.89
C LYS A 182 14.49 17.23 4.39
N THR A 183 14.35 16.17 5.19
CA THR A 183 14.43 16.26 6.65
C THR A 183 15.78 16.82 7.10
N ARG A 184 16.88 16.31 6.54
CA ARG A 184 18.24 16.82 6.79
C ARG A 184 18.40 18.28 6.38
N ARG A 185 17.75 18.72 5.31
CA ARG A 185 17.77 20.14 4.90
C ARG A 185 17.14 21.02 5.97
N VAL A 186 15.98 20.63 6.50
CA VAL A 186 15.28 21.38 7.55
C VAL A 186 16.09 21.36 8.85
N TRP A 187 16.64 20.22 9.25
CA TRP A 187 17.57 20.12 10.38
C TRP A 187 18.76 21.08 10.24
N ARG A 188 19.42 21.14 9.08
CA ARG A 188 20.53 22.07 8.84
C ARG A 188 20.12 23.54 8.90
N GLN A 189 18.87 23.84 8.56
CA GLN A 189 18.37 25.21 8.52
C GLN A 189 17.96 25.71 9.91
N PHE A 190 17.31 24.88 10.72
CA PHE A 190 16.73 25.28 12.02
C PHE A 190 17.46 24.70 13.24
N GLY A 191 18.45 23.83 13.03
CA GLY A 191 19.31 23.28 14.07
C GLY A 191 18.68 22.18 14.94
N GLN A 192 17.38 21.92 14.82
CA GLN A 192 16.67 20.92 15.61
C GLN A 192 16.57 19.56 14.92
N GLN A 193 16.82 18.49 15.67
CA GLN A 193 16.57 17.13 15.18
C GLN A 193 15.09 16.94 14.92
N ILE A 194 14.77 16.28 13.80
CA ILE A 194 13.40 15.99 13.41
C ILE A 194 13.19 14.48 13.49
N PRO A 195 12.27 13.99 14.33
CA PRO A 195 11.91 12.59 14.35
C PRO A 195 11.22 12.28 13.02
N HIS A 196 11.80 11.36 12.27
CA HIS A 196 11.28 10.90 10.99
C HIS A 196 10.88 9.43 11.12
N VAL A 197 9.58 9.20 11.18
CA VAL A 197 9.00 7.87 11.29
C VAL A 197 8.73 7.31 9.90
N VAL A 198 9.18 6.08 9.66
CA VAL A 198 8.83 5.29 8.49
C VAL A 198 7.96 4.13 8.96
N THR A 199 6.68 4.15 8.61
CA THR A 199 5.73 3.09 8.98
C THR A 199 5.85 1.91 8.02
N THR A 200 5.68 0.70 8.54
CA THR A 200 5.91 -0.53 7.78
C THR A 200 4.73 -1.49 7.87
N SER A 201 4.72 -2.49 7.00
CA SER A 201 3.86 -3.68 7.13
C SER A 201 4.72 -4.94 7.26
N TYR A 202 4.06 -6.07 7.50
CA TYR A 202 4.68 -7.39 7.43
C TYR A 202 5.43 -7.65 6.11
N MET A 203 5.10 -6.95 5.02
CA MET A 203 5.76 -7.08 3.73
C MET A 203 6.99 -6.16 3.56
N THR A 204 7.06 -5.05 4.29
CA THR A 204 8.10 -4.02 4.10
C THR A 204 9.06 -3.88 5.28
N GLU A 205 8.72 -4.42 6.44
CA GLU A 205 9.45 -4.23 7.67
C GLU A 205 10.91 -4.71 7.61
N GLN A 206 11.14 -6.00 7.34
CA GLN A 206 12.49 -6.55 7.38
C GLN A 206 13.43 -5.87 6.38
N PRO A 207 13.06 -5.68 5.09
CA PRO A 207 13.93 -4.97 4.15
C PRO A 207 14.26 -3.54 4.57
N LEU A 208 13.30 -2.82 5.18
CA LEU A 208 13.52 -1.46 5.67
C LEU A 208 14.47 -1.45 6.87
N ARG A 209 14.30 -2.37 7.82
CA ARG A 209 15.20 -2.51 8.98
C ARG A 209 16.63 -2.83 8.53
N ASP A 210 16.79 -3.78 7.61
CA ASP A 210 18.09 -4.15 7.04
C ASP A 210 18.75 -2.97 6.32
N TYR A 211 17.98 -2.25 5.50
CA TYR A 211 18.45 -1.06 4.79
C TYR A 211 18.98 0.01 5.75
N PHE A 212 18.23 0.30 6.83
CA PHE A 212 18.65 1.27 7.81
C PHE A 212 19.85 0.77 8.63
N ALA A 213 19.93 -0.52 8.94
CA ALA A 213 21.06 -1.10 9.66
C ALA A 213 22.37 -1.00 8.85
N SER A 214 22.29 -1.13 7.53
CA SER A 214 23.47 -1.02 6.65
C SER A 214 23.83 0.41 6.23
N SER A 215 23.00 1.42 6.53
CA SER A 215 23.12 2.76 5.93
C SER A 215 23.26 3.87 6.98
N ALA A 216 24.40 3.91 7.67
CA ALA A 216 24.67 4.93 8.70
C ALA A 216 24.54 6.37 8.18
N GLU A 217 24.95 6.63 6.93
CA GLU A 217 24.80 7.94 6.29
C GLU A 217 23.34 8.38 6.12
N GLU A 218 22.41 7.44 5.93
CA GLU A 218 21.01 7.79 5.76
C GLU A 218 20.34 8.23 7.06
N ARG A 219 20.83 7.72 8.19
CA ARG A 219 20.38 8.15 9.53
C ARG A 219 21.00 9.47 10.00
N LYS A 220 21.93 10.05 9.24
CA LYS A 220 22.68 11.23 9.69
C LYS A 220 21.82 12.50 9.66
N GLY A 221 21.55 13.11 10.80
CA GLY A 221 20.82 14.40 10.87
C GLY A 221 19.30 14.28 10.75
N ALA A 222 18.76 13.07 10.93
CA ALA A 222 17.35 12.81 11.19
C ALA A 222 17.27 11.67 12.21
N ASP A 223 16.41 11.79 13.23
CA ASP A 223 16.18 10.68 14.15
C ASP A 223 15.17 9.73 13.50
N VAL A 224 15.67 8.66 12.88
CA VAL A 224 14.86 7.79 12.02
C VAL A 224 14.29 6.64 12.83
N TYR A 225 12.96 6.55 12.87
CA TYR A 225 12.22 5.48 13.54
C TYR A 225 11.57 4.57 12.50
N VAL A 226 11.66 3.25 12.70
CA VAL A 226 10.95 2.27 11.88
C VAL A 226 9.79 1.71 12.71
N SER A 227 8.57 2.14 12.39
CA SER A 227 7.38 1.81 13.15
C SER A 227 6.68 0.58 12.55
N SER A 228 6.67 -0.53 13.29
CA SER A 228 6.11 -1.80 12.84
C SER A 228 4.58 -1.75 12.70
N GLY A 229 4.06 -2.31 11.61
CA GLY A 229 2.64 -2.59 11.49
C GLY A 229 2.14 -3.53 12.59
N LYS A 230 1.07 -3.12 13.29
CA LYS A 230 0.40 -3.89 14.35
C LYS A 230 -1.10 -4.02 14.10
N SER A 231 -1.49 -3.95 12.83
CA SER A 231 -2.85 -4.18 12.37
C SER A 231 -2.79 -4.95 11.05
N ILE A 232 -3.39 -6.14 11.01
CA ILE A 232 -3.42 -7.03 9.86
C ILE A 232 -4.81 -7.66 9.73
N GLY A 233 -5.23 -7.96 8.51
CA GLY A 233 -6.47 -8.67 8.23
C GLY A 233 -6.22 -10.07 7.68
N LEU A 234 -7.15 -10.98 7.94
CA LEU A 234 -7.25 -12.27 7.29
C LEU A 234 -8.19 -12.14 6.09
N ARG A 235 -7.79 -12.60 4.91
CA ARG A 235 -8.64 -12.55 3.72
C ARG A 235 -9.84 -13.48 3.91
N MET A 236 -10.97 -13.09 3.33
CA MET A 236 -12.17 -13.91 3.27
C MET A 236 -12.46 -14.30 1.83
N ILE A 237 -13.18 -15.41 1.66
CA ILE A 237 -13.81 -15.79 0.41
C ILE A 237 -14.79 -14.67 0.01
N PRO A 238 -14.68 -14.08 -1.19
CA PRO A 238 -15.53 -12.97 -1.60
C PRO A 238 -17.00 -13.40 -1.70
N MET A 239 -17.91 -12.43 -1.52
CA MET A 239 -19.33 -12.68 -1.76
C MET A 239 -19.61 -12.69 -3.27
N SER A 240 -20.44 -13.62 -3.74
CA SER A 240 -20.84 -13.72 -5.15
C SER A 240 -21.48 -12.43 -5.64
N ARG A 241 -22.32 -11.80 -4.80
CA ARG A 241 -22.99 -10.53 -5.13
C ARG A 241 -22.01 -9.37 -5.31
N ASP A 242 -20.91 -9.36 -4.56
CA ASP A 242 -19.88 -8.32 -4.68
C ASP A 242 -19.07 -8.54 -5.95
N LEU A 243 -18.75 -9.79 -6.29
CA LEU A 243 -18.10 -10.12 -7.57
C LEU A 243 -18.97 -9.71 -8.77
N GLN A 244 -20.27 -10.03 -8.74
CA GLN A 244 -21.22 -9.62 -9.78
C GLN A 244 -21.27 -8.11 -9.92
N PHE A 245 -21.44 -7.39 -8.81
CA PHE A 245 -21.43 -5.93 -8.82
C PHE A 245 -20.13 -5.36 -9.41
N ALA A 246 -18.97 -5.88 -9.01
CA ALA A 246 -17.68 -5.43 -9.52
C ALA A 246 -17.49 -5.64 -11.03
N TRP A 247 -18.25 -6.55 -11.64
CA TRP A 247 -18.08 -6.99 -13.02
C TRP A 247 -19.14 -6.47 -13.98
N GLU A 248 -20.33 -6.20 -13.45
CA GLU A 248 -21.51 -5.81 -14.21
C GLU A 248 -21.80 -4.31 -14.05
N GLU A 249 -21.54 -3.73 -12.87
CA GLU A 249 -21.89 -2.34 -12.57
C GLU A 249 -20.69 -1.37 -12.63
N LEU A 250 -19.46 -1.87 -12.49
CA LEU A 250 -18.25 -1.05 -12.63
C LEU A 250 -17.72 -1.08 -14.06
N PRO A 251 -17.20 0.05 -14.60
CA PRO A 251 -16.65 0.10 -15.95
C PRO A 251 -15.60 -0.97 -16.18
N GLN A 252 -15.74 -1.67 -17.30
CA GLN A 252 -14.80 -2.69 -17.73
C GLN A 252 -14.17 -2.30 -19.06
N GLN A 253 -12.96 -2.79 -19.28
CA GLN A 253 -12.38 -2.75 -20.62
C GLN A 253 -13.27 -3.56 -21.57
N VAL A 254 -13.57 -2.98 -22.74
CA VAL A 254 -14.22 -3.68 -23.86
C VAL A 254 -13.17 -4.58 -24.50
N LEU A 255 -13.42 -5.88 -24.51
CA LEU A 255 -12.54 -6.88 -25.12
C LEU A 255 -13.14 -7.41 -26.42
N ASP A 256 -12.35 -8.14 -27.20
CA ASP A 256 -12.86 -8.87 -28.36
C ASP A 256 -13.77 -10.05 -27.94
N GLU A 257 -14.56 -10.59 -28.87
CA GLU A 257 -15.53 -11.65 -28.56
C GLU A 257 -14.92 -12.91 -27.95
N GLN A 258 -13.69 -13.28 -28.34
CA GLN A 258 -13.04 -14.48 -27.80
C GLN A 258 -12.56 -14.23 -26.36
N GLN A 259 -11.96 -13.07 -26.13
CA GLN A 259 -11.53 -12.64 -24.81
C GLN A 259 -12.72 -12.44 -23.86
N GLU A 260 -13.84 -11.94 -24.34
CA GLU A 260 -15.08 -11.83 -23.56
C GLU A 260 -15.62 -13.20 -23.13
N LYS A 261 -15.61 -14.19 -24.02
CA LYS A 261 -16.00 -15.58 -23.67
C LYS A 261 -15.09 -16.15 -22.59
N VAL A 262 -13.77 -16.00 -22.73
CA VAL A 262 -12.79 -16.45 -21.71
C VAL A 262 -13.03 -15.72 -20.38
N ARG A 263 -13.25 -14.41 -20.41
CA ARG A 263 -13.55 -13.60 -19.22
C ARG A 263 -14.85 -14.07 -18.53
N SER A 264 -15.90 -14.32 -19.29
CA SER A 264 -17.17 -14.83 -18.78
C SER A 264 -17.01 -16.20 -18.11
N SER A 265 -16.28 -17.13 -18.75
CA SER A 265 -15.98 -18.44 -18.16
C SER A 265 -15.19 -18.34 -16.86
N LEU A 266 -14.20 -17.43 -16.79
CA LEU A 266 -13.44 -17.18 -15.58
C LEU A 266 -14.33 -16.63 -14.45
N ARG A 267 -15.18 -15.64 -14.77
CA ARG A 267 -16.13 -15.04 -13.81
C ARG A 267 -17.10 -16.08 -13.24
N ALA A 268 -17.66 -16.94 -14.10
CA ALA A 268 -18.54 -18.03 -13.68
C ALA A 268 -17.82 -19.04 -12.77
N ALA A 269 -16.58 -19.41 -13.10
CA ALA A 269 -15.76 -20.30 -12.28
C ALA A 269 -15.46 -19.70 -10.89
N LEU A 270 -15.14 -18.40 -10.82
CA LEU A 270 -14.87 -17.70 -9.57
C LEU A 270 -16.12 -17.61 -8.67
N ILE A 271 -17.31 -17.34 -9.23
CA ILE A 271 -18.57 -17.38 -8.48
C ILE A 271 -18.84 -18.80 -7.97
N GLY A 272 -18.66 -19.82 -8.83
CA GLY A 272 -18.84 -21.22 -8.44
C GLY A 272 -17.92 -21.62 -7.28
N TRP A 273 -16.64 -21.24 -7.36
CA TRP A 273 -15.66 -21.46 -6.30
C TRP A 273 -16.04 -20.74 -5.01
N ALA A 274 -16.44 -19.47 -5.07
CA ALA A 274 -16.82 -18.71 -3.87
C ALA A 274 -18.01 -19.35 -3.14
N ARG A 275 -19.03 -19.80 -3.88
CA ARG A 275 -20.19 -20.52 -3.32
C ARG A 275 -19.80 -21.86 -2.72
N GLN A 276 -18.94 -22.62 -3.39
CA GLN A 276 -18.50 -23.93 -2.93
C GLN A 276 -17.64 -23.84 -1.66
N MET A 277 -16.73 -22.88 -1.57
CA MET A 277 -15.87 -22.67 -0.40
C MET A 277 -16.58 -21.95 0.76
N GLY A 278 -17.75 -21.37 0.49
CA GLY A 278 -18.58 -20.65 1.44
C GLY A 278 -18.20 -19.17 1.53
N GLU A 279 -19.11 -18.32 1.06
CA GLU A 279 -18.93 -16.88 1.02
C GLU A 279 -18.69 -16.28 2.42
N GLY A 280 -17.70 -15.40 2.53
CA GLY A 280 -17.28 -14.78 3.80
C GLY A 280 -16.54 -15.73 4.75
N ASN A 281 -16.30 -17.00 4.41
CA ASN A 281 -15.38 -17.83 5.22
C ASN A 281 -13.95 -17.31 5.12
N ASP A 282 -13.12 -17.66 6.10
CA ASP A 282 -11.70 -17.35 6.04
C ASP A 282 -11.02 -18.06 4.89
N TYR A 283 -10.21 -17.31 4.15
CA TYR A 283 -9.38 -17.86 3.08
C TYR A 283 -8.05 -18.33 3.67
N THR A 284 -7.98 -19.62 4.02
CA THR A 284 -6.80 -20.26 4.61
C THR A 284 -6.10 -21.25 3.66
N ASP A 285 -6.70 -21.55 2.51
CA ASP A 285 -6.18 -22.50 1.52
C ASP A 285 -5.11 -21.87 0.61
N ASN A 286 -4.04 -21.35 1.22
CA ASN A 286 -2.86 -20.80 0.54
C ASN A 286 -1.64 -20.70 1.48
N LEU A 287 -0.52 -20.19 0.97
CA LEU A 287 0.62 -19.76 1.76
C LEU A 287 0.17 -18.72 2.81
N PRO A 288 0.60 -18.83 4.09
CA PRO A 288 0.11 -17.94 5.16
C PRO A 288 0.19 -16.45 4.85
N LEU A 289 1.30 -15.98 4.28
CA LEU A 289 1.48 -14.56 3.90
C LEU A 289 0.53 -14.08 2.80
N GLN A 290 0.00 -15.00 1.98
CA GLN A 290 -0.99 -14.72 0.93
C GLN A 290 -2.43 -14.79 1.45
N CYS A 291 -2.65 -15.43 2.60
CA CYS A 291 -3.93 -15.41 3.32
C CYS A 291 -4.14 -14.09 4.06
N MET A 292 -3.07 -13.37 4.41
CA MET A 292 -3.15 -12.07 5.08
C MET A 292 -3.29 -10.90 4.09
N HIS A 293 -3.77 -9.76 4.59
CA HIS A 293 -3.79 -8.50 3.85
C HIS A 293 -3.60 -7.28 4.77
N PRO A 294 -2.95 -6.20 4.29
CA PRO A 294 -2.91 -4.94 5.03
C PRO A 294 -4.32 -4.33 5.08
N VAL A 295 -4.65 -3.68 6.20
CA VAL A 295 -5.97 -3.09 6.46
C VAL A 295 -6.09 -1.62 6.02
N GLY A 296 -5.13 -1.12 5.25
CA GLY A 296 -5.10 0.24 4.72
C GLY A 296 -4.27 1.22 5.57
N HIS A 297 -3.94 2.36 4.95
CA HIS A 297 -3.01 3.35 5.50
C HIS A 297 -3.50 4.04 6.78
N TRP A 298 -4.82 4.07 7.02
CA TRP A 298 -5.41 4.61 8.25
C TRP A 298 -4.79 4.02 9.51
N TYR A 299 -4.45 2.73 9.49
CA TYR A 299 -3.91 2.03 10.65
C TYR A 299 -2.41 2.29 10.88
N GLU A 300 -1.69 2.91 9.95
CA GLU A 300 -0.25 3.12 10.08
C GLU A 300 0.10 4.09 11.21
N PHE A 301 -0.69 5.17 11.40
CA PHE A 301 -0.50 6.08 12.54
C PHE A 301 -0.93 5.45 13.89
N PRO A 302 -2.14 4.88 14.05
CA PRO A 302 -2.51 4.18 15.28
C PRO A 302 -1.55 3.06 15.68
N ASN A 303 -0.91 2.40 14.71
CA ASN A 303 0.12 1.40 15.02
C ASN A 303 1.29 2.00 15.83
N MET A 304 1.66 3.26 15.64
CA MET A 304 2.69 3.93 16.44
C MET A 304 2.32 4.03 17.93
N LEU A 305 1.02 4.12 18.24
CA LEU A 305 0.51 4.03 19.61
C LEU A 305 0.63 2.60 20.12
N ARG A 306 0.17 1.62 19.32
CA ARG A 306 0.12 0.20 19.71
C ARG A 306 1.51 -0.43 19.86
N ASN A 307 2.49 0.03 19.09
CA ASN A 307 3.85 -0.52 19.08
C ASN A 307 4.85 0.28 19.94
N GLY A 308 4.41 1.37 20.58
CA GLY A 308 5.25 2.19 21.45
C GLY A 308 6.18 3.19 20.73
N THR A 309 6.19 3.24 19.40
CA THR A 309 7.04 4.19 18.65
C THR A 309 6.73 5.63 19.02
N LEU A 310 5.44 6.01 19.12
CA LEU A 310 5.09 7.38 19.49
C LEU A 310 5.49 7.69 20.94
N ALA A 311 5.36 6.73 21.85
CA ALA A 311 5.79 6.88 23.24
C ALA A 311 7.30 7.13 23.32
N GLU A 312 8.11 6.32 22.62
CA GLU A 312 9.57 6.52 22.58
C GLU A 312 9.95 7.91 22.05
N ILE A 313 9.27 8.38 20.99
CA ILE A 313 9.53 9.70 20.42
C ILE A 313 9.18 10.79 21.43
N LEU A 314 8.03 10.71 22.09
CA LEU A 314 7.60 11.71 23.08
C LEU A 314 8.48 11.72 24.34
N GLU A 315 9.03 10.57 24.75
CA GLU A 315 10.01 10.50 25.83
C GLU A 315 11.31 11.22 25.49
N ARG A 316 11.78 11.11 24.23
CA ARG A 316 13.00 11.77 23.75
C ARG A 316 12.78 13.24 23.40
N GLN A 317 11.59 13.58 22.92
CA GLN A 317 11.22 14.90 22.41
C GLN A 317 9.86 15.32 22.98
N PRO A 318 9.78 15.64 24.29
CA PRO A 318 8.52 15.93 24.98
C PRO A 318 7.81 17.20 24.49
N GLN A 319 8.51 18.04 23.73
CA GLN A 319 7.95 19.24 23.11
C GLN A 319 7.33 19.00 21.73
N LEU A 320 7.39 17.78 21.18
CA LEU A 320 6.72 17.42 19.92
C LEU A 320 5.20 17.68 20.01
N LYS A 321 4.66 18.41 19.04
CA LYS A 321 3.24 18.81 18.98
C LYS A 321 2.60 18.56 17.63
N TYR A 322 3.36 18.67 16.54
CA TYR A 322 2.85 18.65 15.17
C TYR A 322 3.53 17.54 14.36
N LEU A 323 2.77 16.88 13.48
CA LEU A 323 3.27 15.78 12.67
C LEU A 323 2.86 16.00 11.22
N LEU A 324 3.83 16.01 10.31
CA LEU A 324 3.53 15.91 8.88
C LEU A 324 3.46 14.44 8.48
N LEU A 325 2.28 13.94 8.14
CA LEU A 325 2.06 12.61 7.59
C LEU A 325 1.94 12.66 6.08
N HIS A 326 2.70 11.82 5.36
CA HIS A 326 2.59 11.73 3.90
C HIS A 326 2.91 10.35 3.33
N ASN A 327 2.43 10.06 2.11
CA ASN A 327 2.82 8.86 1.37
C ASN A 327 4.30 8.87 0.97
N ILE A 328 4.93 7.69 0.95
CA ILE A 328 6.33 7.53 0.50
C ILE A 328 6.57 8.03 -0.91
N ASP A 329 5.60 7.92 -1.81
CA ASP A 329 5.73 8.36 -3.20
C ASP A 329 5.30 9.81 -3.47
N THR A 330 4.79 10.53 -2.46
CA THR A 330 4.49 11.97 -2.59
C THR A 330 5.79 12.77 -2.47
N LEU A 331 6.64 12.71 -3.50
CA LEU A 331 7.96 13.35 -3.52
C LEU A 331 7.93 14.88 -3.43
N GLY A 332 6.77 15.52 -3.58
CA GLY A 332 6.58 16.95 -3.31
C GLY A 332 6.44 17.29 -1.83
N ALA A 333 6.02 16.35 -0.98
CA ALA A 333 5.78 16.61 0.44
C ALA A 333 7.08 16.97 1.18
N SER A 334 7.03 18.01 2.00
CA SER A 334 8.15 18.46 2.82
C SER A 334 7.65 19.29 4.00
N LEU A 335 8.45 19.39 5.06
CA LEU A 335 8.18 20.32 6.14
C LEU A 335 8.36 21.76 5.65
N ASP A 336 7.26 22.35 5.16
CA ASP A 336 7.20 23.75 4.79
C ASP A 336 6.76 24.59 6.02
N PRO A 337 7.56 25.57 6.48
CA PRO A 337 7.20 26.38 7.65
C PRO A 337 5.94 27.21 7.44
N THR A 338 5.61 27.59 6.20
CA THR A 338 4.40 28.35 5.87
C THR A 338 3.17 27.50 6.10
N LEU A 339 3.16 26.24 5.63
CA LEU A 339 2.04 25.32 5.79
C LEU A 339 1.88 24.89 7.25
N LEU A 340 2.99 24.57 7.93
CA LEU A 340 2.99 24.28 9.36
C LEU A 340 2.40 25.45 10.15
N GLY A 341 2.88 26.66 9.93
CA GLY A 341 2.41 27.81 10.69
C GLY A 341 0.98 28.21 10.34
N LEU A 342 0.50 27.94 9.13
CA LEU A 342 -0.91 28.07 8.78
C LEU A 342 -1.77 27.07 9.57
N HIS A 343 -1.36 25.80 9.65
CA HIS A 343 -2.01 24.79 10.47
C HIS A 343 -2.07 25.21 11.96
N ILE A 344 -0.94 25.67 12.51
CA ILE A 344 -0.84 26.17 13.89
C ILE A 344 -1.79 27.36 14.11
N ALA A 345 -1.77 28.35 13.20
CA ALA A 345 -2.58 29.56 13.33
C ALA A 345 -4.09 29.28 13.25
N LYS A 346 -4.49 28.26 12.47
CA LYS A 346 -5.89 27.82 12.38
C LYS A 346 -6.33 26.99 13.59
N ASN A 347 -5.40 26.48 14.40
CA ASN A 347 -5.66 25.64 15.57
C ASN A 347 -6.55 24.42 15.23
N ASN A 348 -6.31 23.84 14.04
CA ASN A 348 -7.01 22.65 13.58
C ASN A 348 -6.38 21.39 14.19
N CYS A 349 -7.19 20.34 14.40
CA CYS A 349 -6.67 19.03 14.77
C CYS A 349 -6.03 18.30 13.57
N LEU A 350 -6.60 18.47 12.37
CA LEU A 350 -6.08 17.91 11.12
C LEU A 350 -6.16 18.96 10.01
N SER A 351 -5.19 18.99 9.12
CA SER A 351 -5.24 19.80 7.90
C SER A 351 -4.74 19.00 6.70
N PHE A 352 -5.59 18.85 5.68
CA PHE A 352 -5.28 18.08 4.48
C PHE A 352 -4.83 19.00 3.37
N GLU A 353 -3.66 18.71 2.79
CA GLU A 353 -3.20 19.39 1.60
C GLU A 353 -3.89 18.78 0.37
N VAL A 354 -4.55 19.63 -0.42
CA VAL A 354 -5.19 19.25 -1.68
C VAL A 354 -4.52 19.93 -2.86
N ILE A 355 -4.58 19.28 -4.03
CA ILE A 355 -4.06 19.80 -5.29
C ILE A 355 -5.19 19.99 -6.28
N ALA A 356 -5.00 20.89 -7.25
CA ALA A 356 -5.91 21.00 -8.37
C ALA A 356 -5.94 19.69 -9.16
N ARG A 357 -7.15 19.18 -9.40
CA ARG A 357 -7.38 17.92 -10.11
C ARG A 357 -6.90 18.00 -11.55
N ARG A 358 -6.26 16.93 -12.03
CA ARG A 358 -5.97 16.66 -13.43
C ARG A 358 -6.74 15.45 -13.92
N LEU A 359 -6.89 15.32 -15.23
CA LEU A 359 -7.63 14.22 -15.85
C LEU A 359 -7.02 12.85 -15.53
N GLU A 360 -5.69 12.77 -15.44
CA GLU A 360 -4.99 11.53 -15.08
C GLU A 360 -5.04 11.15 -13.60
N ASP A 361 -5.48 12.06 -12.72
CA ASP A 361 -5.46 11.82 -11.28
C ASP A 361 -6.49 10.75 -10.89
N ARG A 362 -6.08 9.87 -9.98
CA ARG A 362 -6.94 8.84 -9.39
C ARG A 362 -6.77 8.85 -7.88
N GLY A 363 -7.87 8.89 -7.14
CA GLY A 363 -7.88 8.92 -5.68
C GLY A 363 -9.13 9.60 -5.15
N GLY A 364 -9.07 10.07 -3.90
CA GLY A 364 -10.16 10.81 -3.29
C GLY A 364 -10.22 12.27 -3.71
N GLY A 365 -11.36 12.68 -4.27
CA GLY A 365 -11.69 14.09 -4.52
C GLY A 365 -12.19 14.78 -3.25
N LEU A 366 -11.94 16.07 -3.09
CA LEU A 366 -12.53 16.87 -2.02
C LEU A 366 -13.90 17.36 -2.50
N ALA A 367 -14.96 17.03 -1.76
CA ALA A 367 -16.33 17.35 -2.15
C ALA A 367 -17.17 17.78 -0.95
N ARG A 368 -18.25 18.51 -1.22
CA ARG A 368 -19.37 18.69 -0.29
C ARG A 368 -20.38 17.57 -0.52
N VAL A 369 -20.54 16.72 0.47
CA VAL A 369 -21.51 15.62 0.48
C VAL A 369 -22.64 16.01 1.44
N ASN A 370 -23.83 16.30 0.90
CA ASN A 370 -24.96 16.86 1.65
C ASN A 370 -24.55 18.08 2.51
N GLY A 371 -23.77 18.99 1.93
CA GLY A 371 -23.33 20.20 2.61
C GLY A 371 -22.19 20.01 3.64
N GLN A 372 -21.60 18.84 3.75
CA GLN A 372 -20.41 18.60 4.59
C GLN A 372 -19.18 18.31 3.73
N VAL A 373 -18.07 19.00 4.00
CA VAL A 373 -16.79 18.78 3.31
C VAL A 373 -16.22 17.43 3.70
N ARG A 374 -15.88 16.61 2.70
CA ARG A 374 -15.35 15.25 2.87
C ARG A 374 -14.35 14.92 1.76
N ILE A 375 -13.42 14.02 2.06
CA ILE A 375 -12.69 13.29 1.02
C ILE A 375 -13.57 12.16 0.53
N LEU A 376 -13.83 12.13 -0.76
CA LEU A 376 -14.72 11.20 -1.44
C LEU A 376 -13.90 10.33 -2.39
N GLU A 377 -13.71 9.07 -2.03
CA GLU A 377 -13.05 8.06 -2.86
C GLU A 377 -13.94 7.63 -4.03
N GLY A 378 -13.37 7.45 -5.22
CA GLY A 378 -14.12 7.08 -6.43
C GLY A 378 -15.02 5.84 -6.26
N LEU A 379 -14.58 4.85 -5.47
CA LEU A 379 -15.36 3.65 -5.16
C LEU A 379 -16.64 3.93 -4.36
N ALA A 380 -16.73 5.07 -3.68
CA ALA A 380 -17.91 5.48 -2.92
C ALA A 380 -18.88 6.35 -3.74
N ILE A 381 -18.49 6.84 -4.92
CA ILE A 381 -19.29 7.76 -5.73
C ILE A 381 -20.42 6.99 -6.44
N PRO A 382 -21.68 7.46 -6.38
CA PRO A 382 -22.80 6.79 -7.06
C PRO A 382 -22.80 7.02 -8.57
N ARG A 383 -22.39 8.21 -9.04
CA ARG A 383 -22.33 8.58 -10.46
C ARG A 383 -20.94 9.09 -10.80
N GLU A 384 -20.25 8.44 -11.74
CA GLU A 384 -18.85 8.78 -12.07
C GLU A 384 -18.68 10.23 -12.55
N GLU A 385 -19.69 10.77 -13.23
CA GLU A 385 -19.74 12.16 -13.67
C GLU A 385 -19.56 13.18 -12.53
N ASP A 386 -19.98 12.84 -11.30
CA ASP A 386 -19.82 13.71 -10.12
C ASP A 386 -18.33 13.93 -9.80
N GLU A 387 -17.46 12.95 -10.05
CA GLU A 387 -16.01 13.06 -9.82
C GLU A 387 -15.38 14.12 -10.73
N PHE A 388 -15.91 14.32 -11.94
CA PHE A 388 -15.38 15.28 -12.90
C PHE A 388 -15.71 16.73 -12.53
N GLY A 389 -16.73 16.94 -11.69
CA GLY A 389 -17.10 18.26 -11.18
C GLY A 389 -16.22 18.76 -10.03
N LEU A 390 -15.35 17.92 -9.47
CA LEU A 390 -14.53 18.27 -8.31
C LEU A 390 -13.23 18.97 -8.72
N SER A 391 -12.94 20.11 -8.09
CA SER A 391 -11.75 20.91 -8.41
C SER A 391 -10.47 20.40 -7.77
N PHE A 392 -10.56 19.64 -6.67
CA PHE A 392 -9.42 19.30 -5.84
C PHE A 392 -9.33 17.82 -5.50
N TYR A 393 -8.11 17.28 -5.47
CA TYR A 393 -7.78 15.91 -5.05
C TYR A 393 -6.90 15.91 -3.81
N ASN A 394 -7.10 14.91 -2.97
CA ASN A 394 -6.27 14.67 -1.80
C ASN A 394 -4.84 14.30 -2.21
N SER A 395 -3.85 15.06 -1.76
CA SER A 395 -2.44 14.73 -1.99
C SER A 395 -1.91 13.63 -1.06
N MET A 396 -2.70 13.26 -0.04
CA MET A 396 -2.28 12.43 1.08
C MET A 396 -1.05 13.01 1.80
N SER A 397 -1.01 14.34 1.94
CA SER A 397 -0.14 15.05 2.89
C SER A 397 -1.04 15.72 3.92
N THR A 398 -0.79 15.46 5.21
CA THR A 398 -1.68 15.84 6.31
C THR A 398 -0.86 16.32 7.49
N TRP A 399 -1.29 17.44 8.07
CA TRP A 399 -0.77 17.98 9.34
C TRP A 399 -1.69 17.61 10.49
#